data_AF-A0A9D9WNA2-F1
#
_entry.id   AF-A0A9D9WNA2-F1
#
_cell.length_a   1.000
_cell.length_b   1.000
_cell.length_c   1.000
_cell.angle_alpha   90.00
_cell.angle_beta   90.00
_cell.angle_gamma   90.00
#
_symmetry.space_group_name_H-M   'P 1'
#
loop_
_entity.id
_entity.type
_entity.pdbx_description
1 polymer ?
#
loop_
_entity_poly.entity_id
_entity_poly.type
_entity_poly.pdbx_seq_one_letter_code
_entity_poly.pdbx_strand_id
1 'polypeptide(L)'
;MNRLIAELSRLYFLPGQEWQSLQNTGSVKPAYVTEGVLKTEVLAERLVTESYVGLVLVSPSEMVRTLVIGFESGSDWEQVAALYQSVQDELALPAPAISVSVEDGYQMWFSLAEQIPLQKAREFLSALRREYFPDISVSRTKFRPGIEEHVNDVSQRVLPLMQVIKEPVERWSAFIDPSMGSMFIDEPWLEMAPNLDKQAAMLAGVESIRVEDFLRALSIMQPEPEMDAVRVEKEACTGGQLASSLGEPGRFDDPKGFLIAVMNDPHIGVRDRIEAAKALLPYFEGGTAK
;
A
#
# COMPACT_ATOMS: atom_id res chain seq x y z
N MET A 1 -5.66 27.26 10.02
CA MET A 1 -5.00 26.95 8.72
C MET A 1 -3.48 26.81 8.80
N ASN A 2 -2.69 27.84 9.13
CA ASN A 2 -1.21 27.74 9.19
C ASN A 2 -0.71 26.60 10.09
N ARG A 3 -1.43 26.35 11.20
CA ARG A 3 -1.13 25.24 12.10
C ARG A 3 -1.30 23.88 11.42
N LEU A 4 -2.39 23.67 10.68
CA LEU A 4 -2.63 22.41 9.97
C LEU A 4 -1.51 22.11 8.96
N ILE A 5 -1.10 23.12 8.19
CA ILE A 5 -0.01 22.97 7.22
C ILE A 5 1.30 22.64 7.93
N ALA A 6 1.58 23.27 9.07
CA ALA A 6 2.77 22.97 9.86
C ALA A 6 2.76 21.52 10.37
N GLU A 7 1.62 21.01 10.87
CA GLU A 7 1.51 19.62 11.31
C GLU A 7 1.64 18.62 10.16
N LEU A 8 1.00 18.89 9.01
CA LEU A 8 1.13 18.05 7.81
C LEU A 8 2.57 18.01 7.30
N SER A 9 3.25 19.15 7.32
CA SER A 9 4.66 19.24 6.92
C SER A 9 5.55 18.49 7.91
N ARG A 10 5.33 18.69 9.22
CA ARG A 10 6.05 18.01 10.28
C ARG A 10 5.91 16.50 10.19
N LEU A 11 4.72 15.99 9.91
CA LEU A 11 4.43 14.56 9.95
C LEU A 11 4.71 13.86 8.63
N TYR A 12 4.28 14.43 7.51
CA TYR A 12 4.09 13.66 6.29
C TYR A 12 4.88 14.11 5.07
N PHE A 13 5.49 15.31 5.11
CA PHE A 13 6.15 15.85 3.92
C PHE A 13 7.62 15.45 3.90
N LEU A 14 8.11 15.07 2.74
CA LEU A 14 9.54 14.95 2.44
C LEU A 14 10.19 16.34 2.48
N PRO A 15 11.48 16.44 2.84
CA PRO A 15 12.31 17.56 2.44
C PRO A 15 12.20 17.79 0.92
N GLY A 16 11.79 19.00 0.53
CA GLY A 16 11.55 19.33 -0.88
C GLY A 16 10.34 18.61 -1.48
N GLN A 17 9.31 18.31 -0.67
CA GLN A 17 8.08 17.61 -1.08
C GLN A 17 7.58 18.06 -2.45
N GLU A 18 7.51 17.14 -3.40
CA GLU A 18 6.90 17.40 -4.71
C GLU A 18 5.40 17.10 -4.69
N TRP A 19 4.64 17.76 -5.56
CA TRP A 19 3.20 17.55 -5.64
C TRP A 19 2.67 17.57 -7.07
N GLN A 20 1.47 17.01 -7.23
CA GLN A 20 0.71 16.99 -8.46
C GLN A 20 -0.58 17.78 -8.31
N SER A 21 -0.91 18.56 -9.33
CA SER A 21 -2.23 19.17 -9.49
C SER A 21 -3.10 18.32 -10.41
N LEU A 22 -4.41 18.56 -10.31
CA LEU A 22 -5.35 18.05 -11.28
C LEU A 22 -5.67 19.14 -12.30
N GLN A 23 -5.35 18.89 -13.56
CA GLN A 23 -5.74 19.78 -14.67
C GLN A 23 -6.96 19.21 -15.39
N ASN A 24 -7.97 20.06 -15.57
CA ASN A 24 -9.13 19.72 -16.38
C ASN A 24 -8.80 19.94 -17.86
N THR A 25 -8.33 18.89 -18.53
CA THR A 25 -7.90 18.94 -19.94
C THR A 25 -9.04 18.77 -20.93
N GLY A 26 -10.31 18.77 -20.50
CA GLY A 26 -11.47 18.50 -21.36
C GLY A 26 -11.55 17.05 -21.87
N SER A 27 -10.67 16.17 -21.40
CA SER A 27 -10.67 14.73 -21.67
C SER A 27 -11.45 13.94 -20.61
N VAL A 28 -11.96 12.76 -20.97
CA VAL A 28 -12.73 11.86 -20.09
C VAL A 28 -11.93 11.38 -18.87
N LYS A 29 -10.59 11.41 -18.94
CA LYS A 29 -9.72 11.12 -17.81
C LYS A 29 -9.03 12.40 -17.31
N PRO A 30 -8.96 12.62 -15.98
CA PRO A 30 -8.22 13.72 -15.40
C PRO A 30 -6.74 13.64 -15.74
N ALA A 31 -6.10 14.77 -16.05
CA ALA A 31 -4.66 14.84 -16.24
C ALA A 31 -3.98 15.29 -14.94
N TYR A 32 -3.14 14.43 -14.38
CA TYR A 32 -2.29 14.78 -13.25
C TYR A 32 -0.98 15.36 -13.74
N VAL A 33 -0.62 16.53 -13.22
CA VAL A 33 0.58 17.27 -13.64
C VAL A 33 1.48 17.51 -12.45
N THR A 34 2.75 17.13 -12.55
CA THR A 34 3.75 17.43 -11.52
C THR A 34 4.11 18.92 -11.56
N GLU A 35 3.88 19.61 -10.45
CA GLU A 35 4.04 21.06 -10.30
C GLU A 35 5.39 21.44 -9.66
N GLY A 36 6.21 20.46 -9.29
CA GLY A 36 7.49 20.63 -8.59
C GLY A 36 7.32 20.70 -7.07
N VAL A 37 8.16 21.49 -6.38
CA VAL A 37 8.17 21.57 -4.90
C VAL A 37 6.91 22.28 -4.38
N LEU A 38 6.22 21.64 -3.45
CA LEU A 38 5.04 22.15 -2.76
C LEU A 38 5.45 23.21 -1.73
N LYS A 39 5.11 24.46 -2.02
CA LYS A 39 5.28 25.57 -1.08
C LYS A 39 4.08 25.68 -0.13
N THR A 40 4.33 26.15 1.08
CA THR A 40 3.30 26.34 2.12
C THR A 40 2.17 27.26 1.65
N GLU A 41 2.49 28.33 0.91
CA GLU A 41 1.50 29.29 0.41
C GLU A 41 0.59 28.65 -0.65
N VAL A 42 1.17 27.81 -1.52
CA VAL A 42 0.43 27.07 -2.54
C VAL A 42 -0.51 26.07 -1.86
N LEU A 43 -0.03 25.35 -0.84
CA LEU A 43 -0.89 24.44 -0.09
C LEU A 43 -2.03 25.21 0.61
N ALA A 44 -1.75 26.35 1.24
CA ALA A 44 -2.78 27.17 1.86
C ALA A 44 -3.86 27.62 0.86
N GLU A 45 -3.44 28.12 -0.30
CA GLU A 45 -4.37 28.48 -1.38
C GLU A 45 -5.21 27.28 -1.83
N ARG A 46 -4.59 26.11 -2.01
CA ARG A 46 -5.28 24.89 -2.45
C ARG A 46 -6.28 24.38 -1.43
N LEU A 47 -5.98 24.47 -0.14
CA LEU A 47 -6.93 24.12 0.92
C LEU A 47 -8.13 25.07 0.97
N VAL A 48 -7.92 26.37 0.74
CA VAL A 48 -9.00 27.37 0.69
C VAL A 48 -9.86 27.23 -0.55
N THR A 49 -9.23 26.96 -1.69
CA THR A 49 -9.93 26.75 -2.97
C THR A 49 -10.45 25.32 -3.13
N GLU A 50 -10.18 24.45 -2.15
CA GLU A 50 -10.62 23.06 -2.10
C GLU A 50 -10.16 22.29 -3.36
N SER A 51 -8.97 22.65 -3.84
CA SER A 51 -8.36 22.10 -5.03
C SER A 51 -7.58 20.84 -4.71
N TYR A 52 -7.53 19.92 -5.67
CA TYR A 52 -6.72 18.71 -5.57
C TYR A 52 -5.23 19.02 -5.33
N VAL A 53 -4.64 18.31 -4.38
CA VAL A 53 -3.20 18.25 -4.10
C VAL A 53 -2.81 16.79 -3.93
N GLY A 54 -2.03 16.25 -4.87
CA GLY A 54 -1.46 14.91 -4.76
C GLY A 54 -0.02 14.98 -4.28
N LEU A 55 0.28 14.47 -3.10
CA LEU A 55 1.66 14.41 -2.60
C LEU A 55 2.43 13.29 -3.29
N VAL A 56 3.58 13.61 -3.88
CA VAL A 56 4.49 12.59 -4.42
C VAL A 56 5.27 11.98 -3.25
N LEU A 57 4.95 10.74 -2.88
CA LEU A 57 5.46 10.10 -1.65
C LEU A 57 6.89 9.60 -1.74
N VAL A 58 7.43 9.47 -2.95
CA VAL A 58 8.75 8.92 -3.23
C VAL A 58 9.64 10.01 -3.79
N SER A 59 10.74 10.32 -3.13
CA SER A 59 11.72 11.29 -3.62
C SER A 59 12.43 10.77 -4.88
N PRO A 60 13.12 11.64 -5.65
CA PRO A 60 13.98 11.21 -6.75
C PRO A 60 15.11 10.25 -6.33
N SER A 61 15.49 10.28 -5.05
CA SER A 61 16.47 9.37 -4.44
C SER A 61 15.87 8.07 -3.88
N GLU A 62 14.60 7.76 -4.23
CA GLU A 62 13.84 6.60 -3.74
C GLU A 62 13.73 6.53 -2.21
N MET A 63 13.56 7.69 -1.59
CA MET A 63 13.35 7.81 -0.15
C MET A 63 11.91 8.20 0.15
N VAL A 64 11.39 7.72 1.28
CA VAL A 64 9.99 7.91 1.68
C VAL A 64 9.91 8.32 3.14
N ARG A 65 8.88 9.09 3.48
CA ARG A 65 8.63 9.57 4.85
C ARG A 65 7.23 9.28 5.37
N THR A 66 6.33 8.89 4.47
CA THR A 66 4.92 8.66 4.79
C THR A 66 4.48 7.37 4.14
N LEU A 67 3.82 6.54 4.94
CA LEU A 67 3.17 5.32 4.49
C LEU A 67 1.68 5.44 4.77
N VAL A 68 0.84 5.03 3.83
CA VAL A 68 -0.61 5.03 4.01
C VAL A 68 -1.20 3.71 3.55
N ILE A 69 -2.10 3.18 4.38
CA ILE A 69 -2.97 2.06 4.03
C ILE A 69 -4.39 2.59 3.92
N GLY A 70 -4.96 2.51 2.71
CA GLY A 70 -6.35 2.84 2.43
C GLY A 70 -7.23 1.58 2.44
N PHE A 71 -8.47 1.71 2.93
CA PHE A 71 -9.44 0.64 3.11
C PHE A 71 -10.77 1.06 2.48
N GLU A 72 -10.98 0.65 1.22
CA GLU A 72 -12.04 1.21 0.36
C GLU A 72 -13.46 1.05 0.90
N SER A 73 -13.65 0.17 1.88
CA SER A 73 -14.95 -0.14 2.44
C SER A 73 -15.01 0.22 3.91
N GLY A 74 -16.00 1.04 4.28
CA GLY A 74 -16.21 1.40 5.67
C GLY A 74 -16.58 0.20 6.57
N SER A 75 -17.03 -0.92 6.01
CA SER A 75 -17.27 -2.16 6.75
C SER A 75 -16.00 -2.79 7.32
N ASP A 76 -14.82 -2.40 6.81
CA ASP A 76 -13.54 -2.96 7.26
C ASP A 76 -13.02 -2.24 8.54
N TRP A 77 -13.86 -1.40 9.18
CA TRP A 77 -13.49 -0.64 10.38
C TRP A 77 -12.97 -1.51 11.52
N GLU A 78 -13.55 -2.70 11.75
CA GLU A 78 -13.08 -3.59 12.83
C GLU A 78 -11.62 -4.01 12.61
N GLN A 79 -11.24 -4.29 11.36
CA GLN A 79 -9.86 -4.63 10.99
C GLN A 79 -8.94 -3.40 11.07
N VAL A 80 -9.43 -2.21 10.68
CA VAL A 80 -8.70 -0.95 10.85
C VAL A 80 -8.42 -0.68 12.33
N ALA A 81 -9.42 -0.84 13.19
CA ALA A 81 -9.31 -0.65 14.63
C ALA A 81 -8.39 -1.69 15.28
N ALA A 82 -8.48 -2.96 14.86
CA ALA A 82 -7.58 -4.02 15.31
C ALA A 82 -6.12 -3.70 14.96
N LEU A 83 -5.84 -3.34 13.70
CA LEU A 83 -4.49 -2.93 13.30
C LEU A 83 -4.03 -1.70 14.10
N TYR A 84 -4.90 -0.70 14.30
CA TYR A 84 -4.56 0.51 15.05
C TYR A 84 -4.07 0.19 16.48
N GLN A 85 -4.69 -0.79 17.14
CA GLN A 85 -4.26 -1.26 18.46
C GLN A 85 -2.98 -2.10 18.36
N SER A 86 -2.90 -3.10 17.48
CA SER A 86 -1.72 -3.95 17.34
C SER A 86 -0.45 -3.18 16.96
N VAL A 87 -0.56 -2.11 16.16
CA VAL A 87 0.57 -1.20 15.88
C VAL A 87 1.19 -0.64 17.15
N GLN A 88 0.37 -0.32 18.17
CA GLN A 88 0.83 0.24 19.43
C GLN A 88 1.22 -0.84 20.43
N ASP A 89 0.40 -1.89 20.57
CA ASP A 89 0.57 -2.87 21.63
C ASP A 89 1.61 -3.94 21.27
N GLU A 90 1.57 -4.45 20.04
CA GLU A 90 2.45 -5.54 19.59
C GLU A 90 3.72 -5.00 18.93
N LEU A 91 3.57 -4.04 18.02
CA LEU A 91 4.72 -3.45 17.32
C LEU A 91 5.40 -2.35 18.13
N ALA A 92 4.78 -1.89 19.23
CA ALA A 92 5.27 -0.78 20.05
C ALA A 92 5.68 0.44 19.21
N LEU A 93 4.86 0.78 18.21
CA LEU A 93 5.02 1.96 17.37
C LEU A 93 4.07 3.07 17.86
N PRO A 94 4.40 4.35 17.62
CA PRO A 94 3.48 5.44 17.82
C PRO A 94 2.14 5.25 17.10
N ALA A 95 1.07 5.76 17.71
CA ALA A 95 -0.27 5.73 17.15
C ALA A 95 -0.31 6.42 15.77
N PRO A 96 -0.75 5.73 14.70
CA PRO A 96 -0.91 6.35 13.39
C PRO A 96 -2.11 7.30 13.39
N ALA A 97 -2.16 8.24 12.45
CA ALA A 97 -3.39 9.03 12.28
C ALA A 97 -4.42 8.24 11.46
N ILE A 98 -5.71 8.42 11.77
CA ILE A 98 -6.81 7.85 10.99
C ILE A 98 -7.55 8.98 10.29
N SER A 99 -7.89 8.78 9.02
CA SER A 99 -8.78 9.67 8.28
C SER A 99 -9.87 8.89 7.56
N VAL A 100 -10.99 9.57 7.32
CA VAL A 100 -11.97 9.17 6.31
C VAL A 100 -11.61 9.81 4.98
N SER A 101 -11.87 9.11 3.88
CA SER A 101 -11.48 9.45 2.53
C SER A 101 -12.63 9.19 1.57
N VAL A 102 -12.94 10.19 0.75
CA VAL A 102 -13.96 10.06 -0.30
C VAL A 102 -13.57 9.08 -1.41
N GLU A 103 -12.27 8.77 -1.53
CA GLU A 103 -11.75 7.81 -2.52
C GLU A 103 -11.53 6.42 -1.91
N ASP A 104 -11.03 6.37 -0.68
CA ASP A 104 -10.45 5.15 -0.09
C ASP A 104 -11.18 4.68 1.17
N GLY A 105 -12.34 5.21 1.55
CA GLY A 105 -13.02 4.81 2.79
C GLY A 105 -12.25 5.28 4.03
N TYR A 106 -11.52 4.38 4.70
CA TYR A 106 -10.57 4.77 5.75
C TYR A 106 -9.13 4.84 5.23
N GLN A 107 -8.31 5.68 5.85
CA GLN A 107 -6.87 5.68 5.66
C GLN A 107 -6.15 5.70 7.00
N MET A 108 -5.14 4.86 7.13
CA MET A 108 -4.21 4.83 8.26
C MET A 108 -2.86 5.40 7.81
N TRP A 109 -2.40 6.43 8.52
CA TRP A 109 -1.24 7.23 8.16
C TRP A 109 -0.09 7.03 9.14
N PHE A 110 1.02 6.52 8.63
CA PHE A 110 2.26 6.37 9.38
C PHE A 110 3.23 7.49 9.01
N SER A 111 3.66 8.25 10.02
CA SER A 111 4.68 9.29 9.89
C SER A 111 6.04 8.70 10.27
N LEU A 112 7.05 8.88 9.42
CA LEU A 112 8.43 8.48 9.72
C LEU A 112 9.25 9.72 10.13
N ALA A 113 10.04 9.60 11.19
CA ALA A 113 10.84 10.71 11.70
C ALA A 113 11.88 11.13 10.65
N GLU A 114 12.68 10.16 10.20
CA GLU A 114 13.60 10.29 9.08
C GLU A 114 13.07 9.60 7.82
N GLN A 115 13.63 9.99 6.66
CA GLN A 115 13.34 9.29 5.41
C GLN A 115 14.01 7.90 5.41
N ILE A 116 13.31 6.89 4.91
CA ILE A 116 13.85 5.53 4.73
C ILE A 116 13.85 5.14 3.25
N PRO A 117 14.64 4.13 2.84
CA PRO A 117 14.60 3.59 1.48
C PRO A 117 13.21 3.02 1.13
N LEU A 118 12.74 3.30 -0.08
CA LEU A 118 11.46 2.82 -0.61
C LEU A 118 11.28 1.31 -0.45
N GLN A 119 12.35 0.54 -0.67
CA GLN A 119 12.32 -0.91 -0.55
C GLN A 119 11.96 -1.37 0.87
N LYS A 120 12.51 -0.72 1.90
CA LYS A 120 12.19 -1.04 3.30
C LYS A 120 10.76 -0.68 3.67
N ALA A 121 10.24 0.42 3.13
CA ALA A 121 8.85 0.79 3.28
C ALA A 121 7.89 -0.26 2.66
N ARG A 122 8.23 -0.77 1.47
CA ARG A 122 7.45 -1.81 0.79
C ARG A 122 7.46 -3.12 1.57
N GLU A 123 8.62 -3.55 2.07
CA GLU A 123 8.74 -4.72 2.93
C GLU A 123 7.83 -4.62 4.16
N PHE A 124 7.81 -3.44 4.81
CA PHE A 124 6.96 -3.19 5.97
C PHE A 124 5.47 -3.23 5.65
N LEU A 125 5.03 -2.57 4.57
CA LEU A 125 3.62 -2.61 4.15
C LEU A 125 3.19 -4.02 3.72
N SER A 126 4.05 -4.77 3.03
CA SER A 126 3.79 -6.18 2.69
C SER A 126 3.69 -7.06 3.94
N ALA A 127 4.51 -6.80 4.96
CA ALA A 127 4.48 -7.53 6.22
C ALA A 127 3.18 -7.24 7.01
N LEU A 128 2.79 -5.96 7.15
CA LEU A 128 1.53 -5.57 7.77
C LEU A 128 0.33 -6.22 7.07
N ARG A 129 0.34 -6.25 5.73
CA ARG A 129 -0.71 -6.91 4.96
C ARG A 129 -0.82 -8.39 5.27
N ARG A 130 0.31 -9.11 5.26
CA ARG A 130 0.33 -10.54 5.50
C ARG A 130 -0.18 -10.89 6.90
N GLU A 131 0.22 -10.12 7.90
CA GLU A 131 -0.09 -10.42 9.30
C GLU A 131 -1.51 -10.01 9.70
N TYR A 132 -1.93 -8.80 9.33
CA TYR A 132 -3.17 -8.21 9.85
C TYR A 132 -4.32 -8.20 8.82
N PHE A 133 -4.04 -8.44 7.53
CA PHE A 133 -5.03 -8.44 6.46
C PHE A 133 -5.00 -9.69 5.56
N PRO A 134 -4.88 -10.92 6.10
CA PRO A 134 -4.86 -12.11 5.26
C PRO A 134 -6.17 -12.33 4.50
N ASP A 135 -7.29 -11.88 5.06
CA ASP A 135 -8.65 -12.12 4.55
C ASP A 135 -9.23 -10.95 3.73
N ILE A 136 -8.59 -9.77 3.75
CA ILE A 136 -9.06 -8.62 2.95
C ILE A 136 -8.50 -8.74 1.54
N SER A 137 -9.39 -8.77 0.54
CA SER A 137 -8.98 -8.75 -0.86
C SER A 137 -8.07 -7.56 -1.14
N VAL A 138 -6.93 -7.81 -1.82
CA VAL A 138 -5.96 -6.78 -2.24
C VAL A 138 -6.63 -5.64 -3.00
N SER A 139 -7.69 -5.96 -3.75
CA SER A 139 -8.46 -4.97 -4.51
C SER A 139 -9.23 -3.97 -3.65
N ARG A 140 -9.39 -4.21 -2.34
CA ARG A 140 -10.09 -3.32 -1.39
C ARG A 140 -9.12 -2.53 -0.51
N THR A 141 -7.82 -2.71 -0.73
CA THR A 141 -6.76 -2.04 0.03
C THR A 141 -5.79 -1.31 -0.88
N LYS A 142 -5.46 -0.07 -0.56
CA LYS A 142 -4.44 0.71 -1.27
C LYS A 142 -3.24 0.97 -0.38
N PHE A 143 -2.11 0.37 -0.73
CA PHE A 143 -0.86 0.59 -0.02
C PHE A 143 -0.05 1.65 -0.76
N ARG A 144 0.27 2.76 -0.11
CA ARG A 144 1.07 3.85 -0.66
C ARG A 144 2.36 4.00 0.18
N PRO A 145 3.56 3.98 -0.42
CA PRO A 145 3.91 4.18 -1.84
C PRO A 145 3.91 2.90 -2.72
N GLY A 146 3.10 1.91 -2.36
CA GLY A 146 3.05 0.60 -3.00
C GLY A 146 3.57 -0.50 -2.08
N ILE A 147 3.34 -1.74 -2.50
CA ILE A 147 3.97 -2.96 -1.98
C ILE A 147 4.76 -3.62 -3.12
N GLU A 148 5.54 -4.67 -2.81
CA GLU A 148 6.37 -5.36 -3.80
C GLU A 148 5.55 -5.94 -4.98
N GLU A 149 4.33 -6.40 -4.73
CA GLU A 149 3.42 -6.91 -5.76
C GLU A 149 2.95 -5.81 -6.73
N HIS A 150 3.03 -4.53 -6.32
CA HIS A 150 2.54 -3.36 -7.06
C HIS A 150 3.67 -2.47 -7.59
N VAL A 151 4.88 -2.98 -7.79
CA VAL A 151 6.07 -2.17 -8.17
C VAL A 151 5.83 -1.27 -9.39
N ASN A 152 5.00 -1.72 -10.34
CA ASN A 152 4.69 -1.01 -11.58
C ASN A 152 3.49 -0.04 -11.48
N ASP A 153 2.74 -0.05 -10.38
CA ASP A 153 1.62 0.87 -10.19
C ASP A 153 2.11 2.20 -9.62
N VAL A 154 2.46 3.10 -10.55
CA VAL A 154 2.91 4.46 -10.21
C VAL A 154 1.85 5.30 -9.50
N SER A 155 0.56 4.92 -9.60
CA SER A 155 -0.52 5.67 -8.94
C SER A 155 -0.42 5.59 -7.42
N GLN A 156 0.13 4.49 -6.88
CA GLN A 156 0.34 4.33 -5.44
C GLN A 156 1.42 5.26 -4.88
N ARG A 157 2.27 5.84 -5.73
CA ARG A 157 3.30 6.80 -5.31
C ARG A 157 2.75 8.20 -5.07
N VAL A 158 1.48 8.44 -5.35
CA VAL A 158 0.81 9.73 -5.15
C VAL A 158 -0.31 9.57 -4.14
N LEU A 159 -0.36 10.48 -3.17
CA LEU A 159 -1.36 10.51 -2.12
C LEU A 159 -2.21 11.77 -2.23
N PRO A 160 -3.49 11.66 -2.61
CA PRO A 160 -4.41 12.78 -2.58
C PRO A 160 -4.62 13.28 -1.15
N LEU A 161 -4.38 14.56 -0.92
CA LEU A 161 -4.52 15.18 0.40
C LEU A 161 -5.89 15.85 0.54
N MET A 162 -6.64 15.47 1.58
CA MET A 162 -7.91 16.10 2.01
C MET A 162 -8.87 16.44 0.85
N GLN A 163 -9.23 15.42 0.06
CA GLN A 163 -10.10 15.56 -1.09
C GLN A 163 -11.54 15.95 -0.69
N VAL A 164 -12.20 16.68 -1.58
CA VAL A 164 -13.64 16.96 -1.57
C VAL A 164 -14.28 16.52 -2.87
N ILE A 165 -15.50 15.97 -2.79
CA ILE A 165 -16.41 15.79 -3.92
C ILE A 165 -17.59 16.72 -3.66
N LYS A 166 -17.87 17.66 -4.59
CA LYS A 166 -18.94 18.66 -4.41
C LYS A 166 -20.29 18.23 -4.98
N GLU A 167 -20.29 17.37 -5.98
CA GLU A 167 -21.50 16.94 -6.70
C GLU A 167 -21.55 15.41 -6.81
N PRO A 168 -22.75 14.78 -6.72
CA PRO A 168 -24.06 15.41 -6.47
C PRO A 168 -24.32 15.77 -5.00
N VAL A 169 -23.53 15.22 -4.08
CA VAL A 169 -23.59 15.51 -2.64
C VAL A 169 -22.19 15.84 -2.18
N GLU A 170 -22.09 16.86 -1.33
CA GLU A 170 -20.84 17.32 -0.77
C GLU A 170 -20.27 16.28 0.22
N ARG A 171 -19.04 15.83 -0.04
CA ARG A 171 -18.34 14.83 0.77
C ARG A 171 -16.91 15.23 0.97
N TRP A 172 -16.43 15.14 2.21
CA TRP A 172 -15.11 15.59 2.61
C TRP A 172 -14.30 14.49 3.26
N SER A 173 -13.03 14.43 2.88
CA SER A 173 -12.02 13.65 3.58
C SER A 173 -11.50 14.43 4.78
N ALA A 174 -11.26 13.77 5.90
CA ALA A 174 -10.81 14.42 7.13
C ALA A 174 -10.14 13.42 8.08
N PHE A 175 -9.17 13.88 8.86
CA PHE A 175 -8.69 13.15 10.03
C PHE A 175 -9.80 13.06 11.08
N ILE A 176 -9.90 11.89 11.71
CA ILE A 176 -10.90 11.59 12.73
C ILE A 176 -10.22 11.07 14.00
N ASP A 177 -10.94 11.15 15.11
CA ASP A 177 -10.56 10.41 16.31
C ASP A 177 -10.79 8.91 16.04
N PRO A 178 -9.80 8.03 16.27
CA PRO A 178 -9.97 6.59 16.08
C PRO A 178 -11.13 6.01 16.91
N SER A 179 -11.48 6.58 18.07
CA SER A 179 -12.63 6.13 18.86
C SER A 179 -13.97 6.35 18.17
N MET A 180 -13.99 7.17 17.12
CA MET A 180 -15.17 7.59 16.37
C MET A 180 -15.33 6.86 15.05
N GLY A 181 -14.41 5.97 14.67
CA GLY A 181 -14.43 5.35 13.34
C GLY A 181 -15.70 4.56 13.05
N SER A 182 -16.31 3.87 14.02
CA SER A 182 -17.53 3.08 13.78
C SER A 182 -18.73 3.90 13.27
N MET A 183 -18.73 5.22 13.43
CA MET A 183 -19.78 6.09 12.90
C MET A 183 -19.68 6.31 11.38
N PHE A 184 -18.56 5.93 10.76
CA PHE A 184 -18.24 6.20 9.36
C PHE A 184 -18.31 4.92 8.49
N ILE A 185 -18.92 3.85 8.99
CA ILE A 185 -18.99 2.55 8.30
C ILE A 185 -19.77 2.65 6.98
N ASP A 186 -20.94 3.27 7.00
CA ASP A 186 -21.79 3.42 5.81
C ASP A 186 -21.36 4.61 4.95
N GLU A 187 -20.90 5.67 5.61
CA GLU A 187 -20.57 6.96 5.00
C GLU A 187 -19.18 7.42 5.44
N PRO A 188 -18.09 6.87 4.86
CA PRO A 188 -16.71 7.22 5.22
C PRO A 188 -16.29 8.59 4.67
N TRP A 189 -17.03 9.63 5.03
CA TRP A 189 -16.77 11.03 4.71
C TRP A 189 -17.48 11.95 5.72
N LEU A 190 -17.13 13.24 5.70
CA LEU A 190 -17.95 14.28 6.33
C LEU A 190 -18.89 14.91 5.30
N GLU A 191 -20.10 15.26 5.72
CA GLU A 191 -21.07 16.01 4.89
C GLU A 191 -20.76 17.52 4.82
N MET A 192 -19.75 17.98 5.57
CA MET A 192 -19.36 19.38 5.66
C MET A 192 -17.84 19.52 5.74
N ALA A 193 -17.33 20.68 5.32
CA ALA A 193 -15.90 20.99 5.40
C ALA A 193 -15.34 20.79 6.82
N PRO A 194 -14.22 20.07 6.98
CA PRO A 194 -13.62 19.86 8.29
C PRO A 194 -13.08 21.18 8.86
N ASN A 195 -13.24 21.38 10.17
CA ASN A 195 -12.63 22.51 10.83
C ASN A 195 -11.11 22.36 10.88
N LEU A 196 -10.38 23.20 10.14
CA LEU A 196 -8.93 23.08 9.97
C LEU A 196 -8.13 23.16 11.28
N ASP A 197 -8.61 23.91 12.28
CA ASP A 197 -7.90 24.02 13.56
C ASP A 197 -8.13 22.78 14.43
N LYS A 198 -9.31 22.15 14.36
CA LYS A 198 -9.55 20.83 14.97
C LYS A 198 -8.69 19.75 14.30
N GLN A 199 -8.60 19.75 12.97
CA GLN A 199 -7.72 18.84 12.22
C GLN A 199 -6.26 19.01 12.66
N ALA A 200 -5.79 20.25 12.79
CA ALA A 200 -4.44 20.52 13.29
C ALA A 200 -4.23 20.04 14.74
N ALA A 201 -5.24 20.20 15.61
CA ALA A 201 -5.16 19.76 16.99
C ALA A 201 -5.07 18.22 17.10
N MET A 202 -5.81 17.49 16.26
CA MET A 202 -5.71 16.02 16.18
C MET A 202 -4.30 15.58 15.77
N LEU A 203 -3.75 16.20 14.71
CA LEU A 203 -2.40 15.88 14.22
C LEU A 203 -1.28 16.31 15.17
N ALA A 204 -1.48 17.35 15.99
CA ALA A 204 -0.47 17.81 16.93
C ALA A 204 -0.08 16.75 17.98
N GLY A 205 -0.98 15.82 18.29
CA GLY A 205 -0.72 14.68 19.18
C GLY A 205 -0.09 13.46 18.49
N VAL A 206 0.03 13.47 17.16
CA VAL A 206 0.60 12.36 16.39
C VAL A 206 2.12 12.47 16.41
N GLU A 207 2.78 11.35 16.69
CA GLU A 207 4.22 11.22 16.73
C GLU A 207 4.76 10.48 15.51
N SER A 208 6.01 10.76 15.16
CA SER A 208 6.70 10.10 14.05
C SER A 208 7.45 8.87 14.55
N ILE A 209 7.39 7.78 13.79
CA ILE A 209 8.12 6.54 14.03
C ILE A 209 9.61 6.77 13.80
N ARG A 210 10.44 6.44 14.79
CA ARG A 210 11.91 6.47 14.67
C ARG A 210 12.38 5.30 13.81
N VAL A 211 13.47 5.47 13.06
CA VAL A 211 14.02 4.40 12.20
C VAL A 211 14.31 3.11 12.97
N GLU A 212 14.81 3.21 14.21
CA GLU A 212 15.06 2.05 15.07
C GLU A 212 13.80 1.25 15.42
N ASP A 213 12.71 1.95 15.75
CA ASP A 213 11.41 1.32 16.03
C ASP A 213 10.78 0.71 14.78
N PHE A 214 10.91 1.40 13.65
CA PHE A 214 10.47 0.89 12.36
C PHE A 214 11.17 -0.43 12.01
N LEU A 215 12.49 -0.48 12.13
CA LEU A 215 13.27 -1.68 11.83
C LEU A 215 12.96 -2.82 12.81
N ARG A 216 12.79 -2.51 14.09
CA ARG A 216 12.37 -3.48 15.11
C ARG A 216 11.02 -4.08 14.76
N ALA A 217 10.01 -3.27 14.46
CA ALA A 217 8.68 -3.73 14.08
C ALA A 217 8.73 -4.58 12.80
N LEU A 218 9.52 -4.18 11.80
CA LEU A 218 9.73 -4.97 10.60
C LEU A 218 10.32 -6.35 10.92
N SER A 219 11.31 -6.44 11.81
CA SER A 219 11.91 -7.71 12.23
C SER A 219 10.93 -8.62 12.99
N ILE A 220 10.01 -8.05 13.79
CA ILE A 220 8.97 -8.83 14.50
C ILE A 220 8.04 -9.54 13.49
N MET A 221 7.69 -8.87 12.39
CA MET A 221 6.77 -9.39 11.37
C MET A 221 7.46 -10.20 10.27
N GLN A 222 8.79 -10.27 10.27
CA GLN A 222 9.49 -11.11 9.30
C GLN A 222 9.24 -12.57 9.63
N PRO A 223 8.90 -13.40 8.63
CA PRO A 223 8.82 -14.84 8.86
C PRO A 223 10.18 -15.29 9.37
N GLU A 224 10.21 -16.06 10.45
CA GLU A 224 11.45 -16.72 10.85
C GLU A 224 11.96 -17.49 9.63
N PRO A 225 13.24 -17.33 9.24
CA PRO A 225 13.80 -18.24 8.26
C PRO A 225 13.62 -19.64 8.88
N GLU A 226 12.93 -20.54 8.18
CA GLU A 226 12.86 -21.95 8.55
C GLU A 226 14.28 -22.49 8.65
N MET A 227 14.84 -22.40 9.86
CA MET A 227 16.13 -22.95 10.21
C MET A 227 15.87 -24.29 10.88
N ASP A 228 15.28 -25.20 10.12
CA ASP A 228 15.24 -26.65 10.36
C ASP A 228 14.85 -27.33 9.03
N ALA A 229 15.70 -28.10 8.37
CA ALA A 229 16.25 -29.34 8.91
C ALA A 229 17.73 -29.57 8.51
N VAL A 230 18.63 -29.30 9.45
CA VAL A 230 19.93 -29.99 9.54
C VAL A 230 20.08 -30.55 10.95
N ARG A 231 19.17 -31.47 11.35
CA ARG A 231 19.43 -32.51 12.38
C ARG A 231 18.20 -33.38 12.67
N VAL A 232 17.90 -34.34 11.80
CA VAL A 232 17.50 -35.69 12.23
C VAL A 232 18.16 -36.70 11.29
N GLU A 233 19.24 -37.27 11.82
CA GLU A 233 19.65 -38.67 11.75
C GLU A 233 19.80 -39.39 10.39
N LYS A 234 21.04 -39.85 10.22
CA LYS A 234 21.44 -41.05 9.47
C LYS A 234 20.52 -42.24 9.76
N GLU A 235 20.21 -42.98 8.69
CA GLU A 235 19.66 -44.34 8.63
C GLU A 235 18.14 -44.52 8.78
N ALA A 236 17.42 -44.62 7.66
CA ALA A 236 16.78 -45.86 7.24
C ALA A 236 16.14 -45.75 5.83
N CYS A 237 16.28 -46.83 5.08
CA CYS A 237 15.92 -46.98 3.67
C CYS A 237 14.41 -47.02 3.37
N THR A 238 14.12 -46.67 2.10
CA THR A 238 13.10 -47.25 1.21
C THR A 238 11.61 -46.99 1.46
N GLY A 239 11.02 -46.23 0.53
CA GLY A 239 9.72 -46.57 -0.08
C GLY A 239 8.72 -45.42 -0.16
N GLY A 240 8.29 -45.06 -1.38
CA GLY A 240 6.97 -44.43 -1.58
C GLY A 240 6.92 -43.06 -2.25
N GLN A 241 7.32 -43.02 -3.53
CA GLN A 241 6.90 -42.14 -4.63
C GLN A 241 5.76 -41.09 -4.50
N LEU A 242 6.01 -40.02 -5.28
CA LEU A 242 5.10 -39.07 -5.95
C LEU A 242 4.65 -37.83 -5.14
N ALA A 243 5.58 -36.90 -4.94
CA ALA A 243 5.27 -35.50 -4.72
C ALA A 243 5.76 -34.67 -5.93
N SER A 244 4.86 -33.82 -6.42
CA SER A 244 4.91 -33.08 -7.68
C SER A 244 6.18 -32.24 -7.84
N SER A 245 6.93 -32.53 -8.90
CA SER A 245 8.28 -32.05 -9.11
C SER A 245 8.34 -30.83 -10.03
N LEU A 246 7.80 -29.69 -9.56
CA LEU A 246 7.98 -28.38 -10.23
C LEU A 246 8.59 -27.30 -9.32
N GLY A 247 8.90 -27.62 -8.06
CA GLY A 247 9.42 -26.68 -7.06
C GLY A 247 10.94 -26.60 -6.90
N GLU A 248 11.74 -27.28 -7.74
CA GLU A 248 13.20 -27.24 -7.63
C GLU A 248 13.80 -26.13 -8.52
N PRO A 249 14.50 -25.12 -7.97
CA PRO A 249 15.23 -24.16 -8.78
C PRO A 249 16.36 -24.85 -9.55
N GLY A 250 16.34 -24.75 -10.88
CA GLY A 250 17.38 -25.29 -11.78
C GLY A 250 17.01 -26.53 -12.61
N ARG A 251 15.74 -26.99 -12.59
CA ARG A 251 15.32 -28.19 -13.32
C ARG A 251 15.10 -28.00 -14.83
N PHE A 252 14.85 -26.76 -15.27
CA PHE A 252 14.59 -26.45 -16.67
C PHE A 252 15.64 -25.47 -17.16
N ASP A 253 16.52 -25.94 -18.03
CA ASP A 253 17.51 -25.10 -18.72
C ASP A 253 16.87 -24.32 -19.88
N ASP A 254 15.65 -24.68 -20.29
CA ASP A 254 14.91 -24.02 -21.36
C ASP A 254 13.50 -23.52 -20.93
N PRO A 255 13.10 -22.29 -21.32
CA PRO A 255 11.77 -21.76 -20.99
C PRO A 255 10.61 -22.59 -21.59
N LYS A 256 10.86 -23.28 -22.70
CA LYS A 256 9.86 -24.12 -23.37
C LYS A 256 9.55 -25.38 -22.58
N GLY A 257 10.56 -26.09 -22.07
CA GLY A 257 10.38 -27.28 -21.23
C GLY A 257 9.63 -26.96 -19.94
N PHE A 258 9.92 -25.81 -19.33
CA PHE A 258 9.18 -25.32 -18.18
C PHE A 258 7.69 -25.14 -18.49
N LEU A 259 7.34 -24.42 -19.57
CA LEU A 259 5.94 -24.17 -19.93
C LEU A 259 5.18 -25.46 -20.28
N ILE A 260 5.84 -26.43 -20.93
CA ILE A 260 5.25 -27.75 -21.20
C ILE A 260 4.98 -28.51 -19.90
N ALA A 261 5.89 -28.43 -18.93
CA ALA A 261 5.72 -29.09 -17.64
C ALA A 261 4.59 -28.44 -16.82
N VAL A 262 4.53 -27.10 -16.80
CA VAL A 262 3.43 -26.34 -16.16
C VAL A 262 2.08 -26.69 -16.78
N MET A 263 1.98 -26.71 -18.11
CA MET A 263 0.74 -27.04 -18.83
C MET A 263 0.21 -28.44 -18.50
N ASN A 264 1.09 -29.42 -18.27
CA ASN A 264 0.72 -30.81 -18.05
C ASN A 264 0.56 -31.21 -16.57
N ASP A 265 0.83 -30.31 -15.61
CA ASP A 265 0.73 -30.63 -14.19
C ASP A 265 -0.73 -30.51 -13.68
N PRO A 266 -1.34 -31.60 -13.18
CA PRO A 266 -2.73 -31.57 -12.69
C PRO A 266 -2.90 -30.78 -11.39
N HIS A 267 -1.82 -30.51 -10.64
CA HIS A 267 -1.83 -29.76 -9.38
C HIS A 267 -1.74 -28.24 -9.60
N ILE A 268 -1.40 -27.78 -10.80
CA ILE A 268 -1.38 -26.36 -11.15
C ILE A 268 -2.79 -25.89 -11.53
N GLY A 269 -3.13 -24.69 -11.06
CA GLY A 269 -4.40 -24.03 -11.36
C GLY A 269 -4.68 -24.01 -12.86
N VAL A 270 -5.94 -24.26 -13.24
CA VAL A 270 -6.35 -24.31 -14.67
C VAL A 270 -5.99 -23.01 -15.41
N ARG A 271 -6.03 -21.87 -14.72
CA ARG A 271 -5.67 -20.56 -15.29
C ARG A 271 -4.20 -20.48 -15.70
N ASP A 272 -3.28 -20.94 -14.87
CA ASP A 272 -1.84 -20.90 -15.17
C ASP A 272 -1.47 -21.90 -16.25
N ARG A 273 -2.16 -23.06 -16.30
CA ARG A 273 -2.05 -24.01 -17.41
C ARG A 273 -2.52 -23.42 -18.75
N ILE A 274 -3.58 -22.61 -18.74
CA ILE A 274 -4.07 -21.91 -19.93
C ILE A 274 -3.06 -20.86 -20.39
N GLU A 275 -2.47 -20.09 -19.48
CA GLU A 275 -1.44 -19.09 -19.84
C GLU A 275 -0.17 -19.76 -20.38
N ALA A 276 0.25 -20.89 -19.80
CA ALA A 276 1.36 -21.68 -20.33
C ALA A 276 1.06 -22.23 -21.75
N ALA A 277 -0.16 -22.72 -21.98
CA ALA A 277 -0.60 -23.17 -23.30
C ALA A 277 -0.61 -22.03 -24.33
N LYS A 278 -1.11 -20.83 -23.95
CA LYS A 278 -1.08 -19.64 -24.81
C LYS A 278 0.33 -19.22 -25.19
N ALA A 279 1.25 -19.22 -24.23
CA ALA A 279 2.66 -18.90 -24.47
C ALA A 279 3.36 -19.90 -25.42
N LEU A 280 2.86 -21.14 -25.50
CA LEU A 280 3.38 -22.18 -26.39
C LEU A 280 2.80 -22.13 -27.82
N LEU A 281 1.68 -21.45 -28.07
CA LEU A 281 1.02 -21.39 -29.40
C LEU A 281 1.97 -21.01 -30.56
N PRO A 282 2.85 -19.99 -30.43
CA PRO A 282 3.76 -19.61 -31.52
C PRO A 282 4.75 -20.72 -31.93
N TYR A 283 4.98 -21.69 -31.06
CA TYR A 283 5.92 -22.80 -31.28
C TYR A 283 5.25 -24.05 -31.88
N PHE A 284 3.91 -24.11 -31.86
CA PHE A 284 3.14 -25.19 -32.47
C PHE A 284 2.69 -24.85 -33.90
N GLU A 285 2.52 -23.56 -34.23
CA GLU A 285 2.05 -23.12 -35.56
C GLU A 285 3.17 -22.98 -36.62
N GLY A 286 4.43 -23.27 -36.27
CA GLY A 286 5.56 -23.32 -37.20
C GLY A 286 5.76 -24.65 -37.94
N GLY A 287 4.86 -25.63 -37.73
CA GLY A 287 4.90 -26.93 -38.39
C GLY A 287 4.29 -26.93 -39.78
N THR A 288 4.92 -26.29 -40.77
CA THR A 288 4.61 -26.58 -42.17
C THR A 288 5.08 -27.99 -42.52
N ALA A 289 4.12 -28.78 -43.00
CA ALA A 289 4.20 -30.03 -43.74
C ALA A 289 5.60 -30.49 -44.20
N LYS A 290 5.88 -31.76 -43.93
CA LYS A 290 6.63 -32.60 -44.86
C LYS A 290 5.64 -33.44 -45.66
#